data_AF-A0A6J7HCL3-F1
#
_entry.id   AF-A0A6J7HCL3-F1
#
_cell.length_a   1.000
_cell.length_b   1.000
_cell.length_c   1.000
_cell.angle_alpha   90.00
_cell.angle_beta   90.00
_cell.angle_gamma   90.00
#
_symmetry.space_group_name_H-M   'P 1'
#
loop_
_entity.id
_entity.type
_entity.pdbx_description
1 polymer ?
#
loop_
_entity_poly.entity_id
_entity_poly.type
_entity_poly.pdbx_seq_one_letter_code
_entity_poly.pdbx_strand_id
1 'polypeptide(L)'
;MTDDPRKHETSATPTGTDADGPVPAPTGTGQGNVTDRPIPADDAAGGSTGRNTPDDGSVPGDVEGEPADADDDPADAGPAGSAGEQAEAAEQADEAEAEIAADGEPVEAEAEPVAEEPDWKDRYVRSVAELDNVRKRARRDAAAGEAKGVAKLAKALLPALDNLDRALAHVDQVQEQDPAHPAGDTQLVEGVRIVHREIHAALSQAGIEAYDPTGEPFDPHAHEALTQQPAPEGTPPGTILAVFQAGYRRGDDVLRAAKVVVAG
;
A
#
# COMPACT_ATOMS: atom_id res chain seq x y z
N MET A 1 34.38 62.68 37.50
CA MET A 1 35.36 62.11 38.44
C MET A 1 35.75 60.77 37.88
N THR A 2 36.80 60.62 37.08
CA THR A 2 38.03 61.39 36.86
C THR A 2 38.58 60.84 35.52
N ASP A 3 38.75 61.65 34.47
CA ASP A 3 40.04 62.22 33.98
C ASP A 3 41.19 61.18 33.93
N ASP A 4 42.05 61.02 32.91
CA ASP A 4 42.32 61.64 31.60
C ASP A 4 43.43 60.75 30.93
N PRO A 5 44.26 61.15 29.92
CA PRO A 5 44.36 60.44 28.64
C PRO A 5 45.84 60.09 28.29
N ARG A 6 46.10 59.61 27.06
CA ARG A 6 47.37 59.77 26.31
C ARG A 6 47.14 59.24 24.89
N LYS A 7 46.95 60.12 23.88
CA LYS A 7 47.95 60.63 22.89
C LYS A 7 48.68 59.48 22.16
N HIS A 8 48.68 59.36 20.82
CA HIS A 8 49.08 60.31 19.77
C HIS A 8 48.24 60.03 18.48
N GLU A 9 47.72 61.00 17.69
CA GLU A 9 48.41 61.87 16.70
C GLU A 9 49.39 61.06 15.81
N THR A 10 49.31 60.96 14.47
CA THR A 10 49.07 61.95 13.40
C THR A 10 48.91 61.26 12.03
N SER A 11 48.13 61.87 11.12
CA SER A 11 48.37 62.14 9.67
C SER A 11 48.83 61.00 8.72
N ALA A 12 48.59 60.96 7.41
CA ALA A 12 48.11 61.90 6.41
C ALA A 12 47.72 61.09 5.14
N THR A 13 46.56 61.41 4.59
CA THR A 13 46.15 61.60 3.17
C THR A 13 46.65 60.74 1.97
N PRO A 14 45.83 60.68 0.90
CA PRO A 14 45.84 59.67 -0.15
C PRO A 14 46.60 60.07 -1.42
N THR A 15 46.96 59.09 -2.22
CA THR A 15 47.32 59.26 -3.63
C THR A 15 46.27 58.59 -4.49
N GLY A 16 45.43 59.39 -5.13
CA GLY A 16 44.84 59.04 -6.42
C GLY A 16 45.85 59.26 -7.53
N THR A 17 45.59 58.71 -8.72
CA THR A 17 45.57 59.43 -10.01
C THR A 17 45.11 58.46 -11.11
N ASP A 18 44.13 58.95 -11.84
CA ASP A 18 43.47 58.44 -13.03
C ASP A 18 44.39 58.03 -14.20
N ALA A 19 43.91 57.12 -15.03
CA ALA A 19 44.15 57.16 -16.47
C ALA A 19 42.96 56.51 -17.22
N ASP A 20 42.08 57.40 -17.65
CA ASP A 20 41.07 57.24 -18.68
C ASP A 20 41.71 56.96 -20.06
N GLY A 21 41.00 56.25 -20.93
CA GLY A 21 41.44 55.92 -22.28
C GLY A 21 40.46 55.00 -23.03
N PRO A 22 39.65 55.52 -23.98
CA PRO A 22 38.62 54.75 -24.66
C PRO A 22 38.96 54.38 -26.14
N VAL A 23 38.46 53.20 -26.56
CA VAL A 23 38.11 52.66 -27.92
C VAL A 23 39.20 52.61 -29.03
N PRO A 24 39.13 51.71 -30.06
CA PRO A 24 38.06 51.66 -31.08
C PRO A 24 37.61 50.25 -31.56
N ALA A 25 36.43 50.26 -32.20
CA ALA A 25 35.80 49.17 -32.96
C ALA A 25 36.54 48.80 -34.26
N PRO A 26 36.14 47.70 -34.92
CA PRO A 26 36.14 47.66 -36.39
C PRO A 26 34.74 47.50 -36.99
N THR A 27 34.49 48.39 -37.95
CA THR A 27 33.40 48.41 -38.95
C THR A 27 33.67 47.46 -40.13
N GLY A 28 32.62 46.97 -40.79
CA GLY A 28 32.62 46.36 -42.13
C GLY A 28 31.51 45.31 -42.27
N THR A 29 30.27 45.62 -42.65
CA THR A 29 29.73 46.02 -43.98
C THR A 29 29.75 44.90 -45.03
N GLY A 30 28.56 44.50 -45.51
CA GLY A 30 28.34 43.71 -46.73
C GLY A 30 27.08 42.82 -46.62
N GLN A 31 25.86 43.35 -46.85
CA GLN A 31 25.13 43.46 -48.13
C GLN A 31 24.51 42.15 -48.67
N GLY A 32 23.17 42.19 -48.82
CA GLY A 32 22.37 41.48 -49.82
C GLY A 32 22.20 39.96 -49.62
N ASN A 33 21.10 39.30 -49.96
CA ASN A 33 20.03 39.68 -50.88
C ASN A 33 18.77 38.84 -50.57
N VAL A 34 17.62 39.48 -50.78
CA VAL A 34 16.29 38.88 -50.91
C VAL A 34 16.26 38.01 -52.16
N THR A 35 15.67 36.82 -52.09
CA THR A 35 14.95 36.29 -53.25
C THR A 35 13.80 35.42 -52.79
N ASP A 36 12.65 36.10 -52.71
CA ASP A 36 11.34 35.53 -52.89
C ASP A 36 11.28 34.85 -54.26
N ARG A 37 10.86 33.58 -54.31
CA ARG A 37 10.29 32.96 -55.51
C ARG A 37 9.30 31.86 -55.08
N PRO A 38 8.05 31.90 -55.58
CA PRO A 38 6.98 30.96 -55.25
C PRO A 38 7.09 29.71 -56.13
N ILE A 39 6.11 28.77 -56.02
CA ILE A 39 5.56 27.82 -57.03
C ILE A 39 5.05 26.53 -56.29
N PRO A 40 3.94 25.88 -56.68
CA PRO A 40 2.54 26.33 -56.70
C PRO A 40 1.61 25.31 -55.96
N ALA A 41 0.30 25.57 -55.95
CA ALA A 41 -0.69 24.53 -55.69
C ALA A 41 -0.78 23.57 -56.89
N ASP A 42 -0.90 22.27 -56.63
CA ASP A 42 -1.47 21.36 -57.61
C ASP A 42 -2.33 20.29 -56.94
N ASP A 43 -3.45 20.08 -57.63
CA ASP A 43 -4.64 19.32 -57.30
C ASP A 43 -4.43 17.86 -57.73
N ALA A 44 -4.68 16.89 -56.85
CA ALA A 44 -4.84 15.49 -57.29
C ALA A 44 -5.57 14.63 -56.27
N ALA A 45 -6.82 14.38 -56.60
CA ALA A 45 -7.67 13.32 -56.09
C ALA A 45 -7.01 11.93 -56.13
N GLY A 46 -7.42 11.05 -55.21
CA GLY A 46 -7.14 9.62 -55.30
C GLY A 46 -7.38 8.89 -53.98
N GLY A 47 -8.63 8.53 -53.71
CA GLY A 47 -9.01 7.79 -52.51
C GLY A 47 -8.53 6.34 -52.51
N SER A 48 -8.61 5.69 -51.34
CA SER A 48 -9.18 4.34 -51.20
C SER A 48 -9.08 3.85 -49.75
N THR A 49 -10.26 3.72 -49.15
CA THR A 49 -10.72 2.69 -48.18
C THR A 49 -9.81 2.19 -47.06
N GLY A 50 -10.24 2.45 -45.82
CA GLY A 50 -9.84 1.73 -44.62
C GLY A 50 -10.81 1.98 -43.47
N ARG A 51 -11.72 1.03 -43.23
CA ARG A 51 -12.69 0.93 -42.13
C ARG A 51 -12.15 1.39 -40.77
N ASN A 52 -12.96 2.14 -40.01
CA ASN A 52 -13.49 1.68 -38.73
C ASN A 52 -14.53 2.64 -38.14
N THR A 53 -15.70 2.09 -37.81
CA THR A 53 -16.71 2.64 -36.90
C THR A 53 -16.20 2.65 -35.46
N PRO A 54 -16.63 3.64 -34.65
CA PRO A 54 -17.11 3.31 -33.32
C PRO A 54 -18.55 3.79 -33.09
N ASP A 55 -19.27 2.87 -32.47
CA ASP A 55 -20.55 2.92 -31.79
C ASP A 55 -20.77 4.22 -30.98
N ASP A 56 -21.89 4.89 -31.27
CA ASP A 56 -22.37 6.10 -30.59
C ASP A 56 -23.31 5.70 -29.45
N GLY A 57 -23.00 6.18 -28.26
CA GLY A 57 -23.76 5.95 -27.06
C GLY A 57 -25.10 6.68 -27.08
N SER A 58 -26.16 5.97 -26.69
CA SER A 58 -27.41 6.59 -26.26
C SER A 58 -28.12 5.70 -25.25
N VAL A 59 -28.12 6.14 -23.99
CA VAL A 59 -29.13 5.77 -22.99
C VAL A 59 -29.36 6.97 -22.07
N PRO A 60 -30.59 7.53 -22.01
CA PRO A 60 -30.97 8.52 -21.01
C PRO A 60 -32.00 7.97 -19.98
N GLY A 61 -31.98 8.56 -18.77
CA GLY A 61 -33.07 8.60 -17.76
C GLY A 61 -33.35 7.28 -17.02
N ASP A 62 -33.66 7.22 -15.72
CA ASP A 62 -34.25 8.20 -14.81
C ASP A 62 -33.92 7.88 -13.34
N VAL A 63 -34.10 8.90 -12.50
CA VAL A 63 -33.88 8.96 -11.05
C VAL A 63 -35.23 8.74 -10.34
N GLU A 64 -35.26 8.06 -9.18
CA GLU A 64 -36.03 8.42 -7.95
C GLU A 64 -36.27 7.22 -6.99
N GLY A 65 -36.00 7.42 -5.69
CA GLY A 65 -36.77 6.80 -4.59
C GLY A 65 -36.06 5.89 -3.56
N GLU A 66 -35.62 6.46 -2.43
CA GLU A 66 -35.48 5.80 -1.09
C GLU A 66 -36.85 5.86 -0.33
N PRO A 67 -37.03 5.31 0.90
CA PRO A 67 -36.47 4.14 1.61
C PRO A 67 -37.59 3.31 2.33
N ALA A 68 -37.28 2.20 3.02
CA ALA A 68 -38.04 1.74 4.21
C ALA A 68 -37.36 0.59 4.99
N ASP A 69 -37.22 0.82 6.30
CA ASP A 69 -36.84 -0.09 7.38
C ASP A 69 -37.79 -1.29 7.58
N ALA A 70 -37.26 -2.40 8.10
CA ALA A 70 -37.93 -3.24 9.10
C ALA A 70 -36.93 -4.26 9.71
N ASP A 71 -36.49 -3.96 10.93
CA ASP A 71 -35.97 -4.93 11.89
C ASP A 71 -37.06 -5.95 12.27
N ASP A 72 -36.74 -7.23 12.37
CA ASP A 72 -37.55 -8.20 13.13
C ASP A 72 -36.64 -9.24 13.80
N ASP A 73 -36.57 -9.15 15.12
CA ASP A 73 -35.81 -9.99 16.05
C ASP A 73 -36.83 -10.63 17.01
N PRO A 74 -37.06 -11.96 16.99
CA PRO A 74 -38.08 -12.57 17.83
C PRO A 74 -37.47 -13.03 19.16
N ALA A 75 -37.75 -12.29 20.22
CA ALA A 75 -37.50 -12.69 21.59
C ALA A 75 -38.77 -13.22 22.30
N ASP A 76 -38.60 -14.41 22.87
CA ASP A 76 -39.01 -14.83 24.22
C ASP A 76 -40.51 -14.90 24.58
N ALA A 77 -40.99 -16.13 24.78
CA ALA A 77 -42.17 -16.43 25.57
C ALA A 77 -41.92 -17.70 26.41
N GLY A 78 -41.58 -17.50 27.68
CA GLY A 78 -41.47 -18.55 28.70
C GLY A 78 -42.84 -19.11 29.14
N PRO A 79 -42.88 -20.31 29.75
CA PRO A 79 -44.11 -20.90 30.25
C PRO A 79 -44.31 -20.63 31.76
N ALA A 80 -45.53 -20.24 32.13
CA ALA A 80 -46.00 -20.22 33.51
C ALA A 80 -47.17 -21.21 33.67
N GLY A 81 -47.05 -22.10 34.66
CA GLY A 81 -48.03 -23.14 34.97
C GLY A 81 -49.24 -22.67 35.78
N SER A 82 -50.24 -23.55 35.87
CA SER A 82 -51.28 -23.53 36.89
C SER A 82 -51.77 -24.95 37.16
N ALA A 83 -51.93 -25.26 38.44
CA ALA A 83 -52.11 -26.57 39.06
C ALA A 83 -53.56 -27.05 39.20
N GLY A 84 -53.67 -28.35 39.51
CA GLY A 84 -54.67 -28.97 40.40
C GLY A 84 -55.90 -29.58 39.72
N GLU A 85 -56.56 -30.63 40.22
CA GLU A 85 -56.29 -31.70 41.20
C GLU A 85 -57.50 -32.67 41.12
N GLN A 86 -57.25 -33.99 41.18
CA GLN A 86 -58.10 -35.12 41.64
C GLN A 86 -59.57 -35.33 41.16
N ALA A 87 -59.86 -36.57 40.72
CA ALA A 87 -60.88 -37.43 41.33
C ALA A 87 -60.76 -38.89 40.84
N GLU A 88 -60.64 -39.82 41.79
CA GLU A 88 -60.64 -41.28 41.65
C GLU A 88 -62.02 -41.87 41.32
N ALA A 89 -62.02 -43.09 40.75
CA ALA A 89 -62.72 -44.30 41.24
C ALA A 89 -63.38 -45.14 40.11
N ALA A 90 -62.89 -46.38 39.92
CA ALA A 90 -63.69 -47.62 39.80
C ALA A 90 -62.84 -48.81 39.28
N GLU A 91 -62.11 -49.40 40.22
CA GLU A 91 -61.93 -50.83 40.54
C GLU A 91 -62.54 -51.96 39.65
N GLN A 92 -61.63 -52.86 39.22
CA GLN A 92 -61.63 -54.35 39.19
C GLN A 92 -62.61 -55.22 38.37
N ALA A 93 -62.01 -56.09 37.54
CA ALA A 93 -62.21 -57.55 37.45
C ALA A 93 -60.99 -58.14 36.70
N ASP A 94 -59.98 -58.72 37.36
CA ASP A 94 -59.87 -60.14 37.81
C ASP A 94 -59.83 -61.12 36.61
N GLU A 95 -58.64 -61.50 36.12
CA GLU A 95 -57.78 -62.62 36.58
C GLU A 95 -58.11 -63.94 35.85
N ALA A 96 -57.13 -64.42 35.08
CA ALA A 96 -57.03 -65.80 34.60
C ALA A 96 -55.54 -66.13 34.43
N GLU A 97 -54.96 -66.67 35.50
CA GLU A 97 -53.68 -67.37 35.54
C GLU A 97 -53.66 -68.59 34.62
N ALA A 98 -52.49 -68.88 34.04
CA ALA A 98 -51.97 -70.25 33.95
C ALA A 98 -50.45 -70.21 33.70
N GLU A 99 -49.72 -70.62 34.72
CA GLU A 99 -48.29 -70.94 34.74
C GLU A 99 -47.89 -71.97 33.68
N ILE A 100 -46.68 -71.84 33.15
CA ILE A 100 -45.80 -73.02 32.93
C ILE A 100 -44.36 -72.61 33.26
N ALA A 101 -43.82 -73.22 34.31
CA ALA A 101 -42.45 -73.04 34.77
C ALA A 101 -41.45 -73.92 33.99
N ALA A 102 -40.26 -73.36 33.81
CA ALA A 102 -38.94 -73.98 33.81
C ALA A 102 -38.65 -75.19 32.89
N ASP A 103 -37.81 -74.95 31.87
CA ASP A 103 -36.71 -75.87 31.57
C ASP A 103 -35.47 -75.06 31.16
N GLY A 104 -34.33 -75.36 31.78
CA GLY A 104 -33.08 -74.67 31.61
C GLY A 104 -32.12 -75.48 30.76
N GLU A 105 -31.61 -74.87 29.69
CA GLU A 105 -30.28 -75.16 29.15
C GLU A 105 -29.49 -73.85 29.07
N PRO A 106 -28.25 -73.78 29.59
CA PRO A 106 -27.40 -72.65 29.35
C PRO A 106 -26.89 -72.79 27.91
N VAL A 107 -27.48 -72.05 26.99
CA VAL A 107 -26.83 -71.80 25.70
C VAL A 107 -25.58 -70.99 26.03
N GLU A 108 -24.43 -71.66 25.99
CA GLU A 108 -23.11 -71.10 26.12
C GLU A 108 -22.94 -70.09 24.98
N ALA A 109 -23.37 -68.85 25.26
CA ALA A 109 -23.11 -67.72 24.39
C ALA A 109 -21.60 -67.52 24.40
N GLU A 110 -20.95 -68.06 23.39
CA GLU A 110 -19.66 -67.58 22.92
C GLU A 110 -19.85 -66.09 22.60
N ALA A 111 -19.68 -65.26 23.64
CA ALA A 111 -19.57 -63.83 23.50
C ALA A 111 -18.27 -63.61 22.72
N GLU A 112 -18.40 -63.56 21.39
CA GLU A 112 -17.44 -62.86 20.55
C GLU A 112 -17.14 -61.52 21.26
N PRO A 113 -15.85 -61.11 21.37
CA PRO A 113 -15.54 -59.84 21.99
C PRO A 113 -16.29 -58.78 21.20
N VAL A 114 -17.37 -58.25 21.79
CA VAL A 114 -18.17 -57.16 21.22
C VAL A 114 -17.13 -56.10 20.90
N ALA A 115 -16.87 -55.92 19.60
CA ALA A 115 -15.91 -54.96 19.12
C ALA A 115 -16.25 -53.64 19.81
N GLU A 116 -15.32 -53.13 20.62
CA GLU A 116 -15.52 -51.94 21.44
C GLU A 116 -16.21 -50.88 20.59
N GLU A 117 -17.49 -50.61 20.86
CA GLU A 117 -18.23 -49.59 20.14
C GLU A 117 -17.41 -48.30 20.29
N PRO A 118 -17.00 -47.66 19.19
CA PRO A 118 -16.16 -46.47 19.30
C PRO A 118 -16.92 -45.46 20.13
N ASP A 119 -16.28 -44.92 21.19
CA ASP A 119 -16.90 -43.90 22.01
C ASP A 119 -17.21 -42.69 21.12
N TRP A 120 -18.47 -42.62 20.67
CA TRP A 120 -18.95 -41.60 19.77
C TRP A 120 -18.77 -40.21 20.37
N LYS A 121 -18.68 -40.11 21.71
CA LYS A 121 -18.37 -38.87 22.41
C LYS A 121 -16.92 -38.47 22.21
N ASP A 122 -15.95 -39.39 22.32
CA ASP A 122 -14.53 -39.09 22.01
C ASP A 122 -14.37 -38.68 20.55
N ARG A 123 -14.99 -39.41 19.62
CA ARG A 123 -14.96 -39.06 18.19
C ARG A 123 -15.59 -37.69 17.92
N TYR A 124 -16.72 -37.40 18.56
CA TYR A 124 -17.40 -36.11 18.44
C TYR A 124 -16.53 -34.98 18.99
N VAL A 125 -16.02 -35.09 20.23
CA VAL A 125 -15.14 -34.08 20.85
C VAL A 125 -13.90 -33.84 20.01
N ARG A 126 -13.27 -34.92 19.49
CA ARG A 126 -12.12 -34.81 18.59
C ARG A 126 -12.49 -34.08 17.30
N SER A 127 -13.59 -34.44 16.64
CA SER A 127 -14.02 -33.78 15.40
C SER A 127 -14.33 -32.29 15.62
N VAL A 128 -14.95 -31.92 16.74
CA VAL A 128 -15.21 -30.52 17.10
C VAL A 128 -13.89 -29.75 17.28
N ALA A 129 -12.90 -30.37 17.94
CA ALA A 129 -11.57 -29.78 18.11
C ALA A 129 -10.84 -29.63 16.77
N GLU A 130 -10.91 -30.63 15.88
CA GLU A 130 -10.36 -30.55 14.53
C GLU A 130 -11.01 -29.42 13.71
N LEU A 131 -12.33 -29.26 13.80
CA LEU A 131 -13.04 -28.16 13.15
C LEU A 131 -12.64 -26.79 13.70
N ASP A 132 -12.45 -26.61 15.02
CA ASP A 132 -11.93 -25.35 15.57
C ASP A 132 -10.53 -25.04 15.05
N ASN A 133 -9.65 -26.06 15.03
CA ASN A 133 -8.29 -25.91 14.52
C ASN A 133 -8.27 -25.54 13.02
N VAL A 134 -9.12 -26.17 12.21
CA VAL A 134 -9.28 -25.84 10.78
C VAL A 134 -9.81 -24.43 10.60
N ARG A 135 -10.83 -24.01 11.38
CA ARG A 135 -11.35 -22.63 11.32
C ARG A 135 -10.29 -21.61 11.71
N LYS A 136 -9.53 -21.84 12.78
CA LYS A 136 -8.41 -20.97 13.19
C LYS A 136 -7.34 -20.89 12.10
N ARG A 137 -6.96 -22.03 11.51
CA ARG A 137 -6.00 -22.06 10.40
C ARG A 137 -6.53 -21.28 9.20
N ALA A 138 -7.76 -21.54 8.76
CA ALA A 138 -8.37 -20.86 7.63
C ALA A 138 -8.42 -19.33 7.83
N ARG A 139 -8.72 -18.85 9.05
CA ARG A 139 -8.68 -17.41 9.37
C ARG A 139 -7.27 -16.82 9.24
N ARG A 140 -6.24 -17.52 9.73
CA ARG A 140 -4.84 -17.07 9.57
C ARG A 140 -4.42 -17.07 8.10
N ASP A 141 -4.76 -18.11 7.36
CA ASP A 141 -4.40 -18.24 5.95
C ASP A 141 -5.10 -17.18 5.09
N ALA A 142 -6.36 -16.85 5.40
CA ALA A 142 -7.09 -15.76 4.76
C ALA A 142 -6.42 -14.41 5.01
N ALA A 143 -6.08 -14.10 6.28
CA ALA A 143 -5.38 -12.86 6.63
C ALA A 143 -4.00 -12.77 5.97
N ALA A 144 -3.24 -13.88 5.95
CA ALA A 144 -1.96 -13.95 5.26
C ALA A 144 -2.11 -13.79 3.73
N GLY A 145 -3.20 -14.31 3.16
CA GLY A 145 -3.55 -14.16 1.75
C GLY A 145 -3.84 -12.71 1.38
N GLU A 146 -4.65 -12.02 2.16
CA GLU A 146 -4.94 -10.59 2.00
C GLU A 146 -3.66 -9.75 2.10
N ALA A 147 -2.88 -9.99 3.15
CA ALA A 147 -1.58 -9.38 3.37
C ALA A 147 -0.66 -9.59 2.15
N LYS A 148 -0.56 -10.81 1.61
CA LYS A 148 0.26 -11.09 0.42
C LYS A 148 -0.29 -10.42 -0.85
N GLY A 149 -1.61 -10.32 -0.97
CA GLY A 149 -2.29 -9.62 -2.08
C GLY A 149 -1.94 -8.13 -2.11
N VAL A 150 -2.10 -7.44 -0.97
CA VAL A 150 -1.74 -6.03 -0.81
C VAL A 150 -0.25 -5.81 -1.12
N ALA A 151 0.63 -6.67 -0.59
CA ALA A 151 2.06 -6.61 -0.86
C ALA A 151 2.39 -6.76 -2.36
N LYS A 152 1.70 -7.67 -3.06
CA LYS A 152 1.88 -7.87 -4.51
C LYS A 152 1.46 -6.65 -5.31
N LEU A 153 0.30 -6.06 -4.99
CA LEU A 153 -0.18 -4.85 -5.66
C LEU A 153 0.78 -3.68 -5.42
N ALA A 154 1.19 -3.46 -4.17
CA ALA A 154 2.14 -2.43 -3.83
C ALA A 154 3.44 -2.56 -4.63
N LYS A 155 4.07 -3.75 -4.65
CA LYS A 155 5.29 -4.01 -5.43
C LYS A 155 5.14 -3.67 -6.92
N ALA A 156 3.96 -3.89 -7.50
CA ALA A 156 3.68 -3.56 -8.90
C ALA A 156 3.50 -2.04 -9.14
N LEU A 157 3.03 -1.30 -8.14
CA LEU A 157 2.85 0.16 -8.20
C LEU A 157 4.15 0.94 -7.93
N LEU A 158 5.06 0.40 -7.12
CA LEU A 158 6.30 1.08 -6.72
C LEU A 158 7.13 1.65 -7.90
N PRO A 159 7.30 0.98 -9.06
CA PRO A 159 8.03 1.56 -10.18
C PRO A 159 7.38 2.82 -10.78
N ALA A 160 6.04 2.90 -10.75
CA ALA A 160 5.32 4.09 -11.20
C ALA A 160 5.51 5.24 -10.20
N LEU A 161 5.48 4.94 -8.90
CA LEU A 161 5.78 5.90 -7.84
C LEU A 161 7.21 6.43 -7.95
N ASP A 162 8.20 5.58 -8.22
CA ASP A 162 9.59 6.03 -8.43
C ASP A 162 9.73 6.98 -9.62
N ASN A 163 8.97 6.76 -10.69
CA ASN A 163 8.98 7.66 -11.84
C ASN A 163 8.32 9.00 -11.52
N LEU A 164 7.29 8.98 -10.69
CA LEU A 164 6.64 10.18 -10.17
C LEU A 164 7.59 10.98 -9.28
N ASP A 165 8.28 10.32 -8.34
CA ASP A 165 9.35 10.89 -7.52
C ASP A 165 10.43 11.53 -8.39
N ARG A 166 10.92 10.81 -9.40
CA ARG A 166 11.94 11.30 -10.33
C ARG A 166 11.48 12.51 -11.13
N ALA A 167 10.22 12.52 -11.58
CA ALA A 167 9.65 13.64 -12.31
C ALA A 167 9.55 14.88 -11.43
N LEU A 168 9.06 14.74 -10.20
CA LEU A 168 8.97 15.84 -9.24
C LEU A 168 10.35 16.36 -8.83
N ALA A 169 11.32 15.47 -8.58
CA ALA A 169 12.69 15.85 -8.28
C ALA A 169 13.36 16.62 -9.42
N HIS A 170 13.08 16.26 -10.67
CA HIS A 170 13.58 17.02 -11.82
C HIS A 170 12.98 18.43 -11.88
N VAL A 171 11.68 18.56 -11.61
CA VAL A 171 11.02 19.87 -11.55
C VAL A 171 11.64 20.74 -10.46
N ASP A 172 11.89 20.16 -9.28
CA ASP A 172 12.55 20.86 -8.16
C ASP A 172 13.95 21.33 -8.54
N GLN A 173 14.76 20.47 -9.17
CA GLN A 173 16.10 20.83 -9.63
C GLN A 173 16.10 21.97 -10.65
N VAL A 174 15.17 21.97 -11.62
CA VAL A 174 15.08 23.05 -12.61
C VAL A 174 14.63 24.35 -11.95
N GLN A 175 13.67 24.28 -11.02
CA GLN A 175 13.20 25.44 -10.27
C GLN A 175 14.32 26.10 -9.45
N GLU A 176 15.21 25.29 -8.86
CA GLU A 176 16.38 25.78 -8.12
C GLU A 176 17.43 26.42 -9.04
N GLN A 177 17.63 25.88 -10.25
CA GLN A 177 18.64 26.35 -11.20
C GLN A 177 18.19 27.59 -12.00
N ASP A 178 16.92 27.68 -12.38
CA ASP A 178 16.34 28.81 -13.08
C ASP A 178 14.96 29.16 -12.50
N PRO A 179 14.92 29.95 -11.40
CA PRO A 179 13.67 30.35 -10.77
C PRO A 179 12.74 31.18 -11.67
N ALA A 180 13.28 31.78 -12.74
CA ALA A 180 12.52 32.59 -13.68
C ALA A 180 11.79 31.74 -14.74
N HIS A 181 12.24 30.49 -14.96
CA HIS A 181 11.65 29.55 -15.91
C HIS A 181 11.40 28.20 -15.24
N PRO A 182 10.31 28.08 -14.45
CA PRO A 182 9.90 26.82 -13.85
C PRO A 182 9.77 25.71 -14.90
N ALA A 183 10.16 24.48 -14.54
CA ALA A 183 9.88 23.31 -15.35
C ALA A 183 8.38 23.00 -15.37
N GLY A 184 7.75 23.24 -16.52
CA GLY A 184 6.35 22.89 -16.77
C GLY A 184 5.35 23.88 -16.17
N ASP A 185 4.06 23.54 -16.30
CA ASP A 185 2.97 24.33 -15.74
C ASP A 185 2.91 24.13 -14.21
N THR A 186 3.10 25.22 -13.46
CA THR A 186 3.13 25.20 -11.99
C THR A 186 1.85 24.66 -11.37
N GLN A 187 0.69 24.91 -11.97
CA GLN A 187 -0.59 24.40 -11.45
C GLN A 187 -0.70 22.89 -11.66
N LEU A 188 -0.22 22.40 -12.81
CA LEU A 188 -0.16 20.97 -13.09
C LEU A 188 0.81 20.27 -12.13
N VAL A 189 2.01 20.83 -11.93
CA VAL A 189 3.01 20.29 -10.98
C VAL A 189 2.42 20.17 -9.57
N GLU A 190 1.72 21.19 -9.10
CA GLU A 190 1.07 21.14 -7.78
C GLU A 190 -0.02 20.06 -7.72
N GLY A 191 -0.85 19.93 -8.76
CA GLY A 191 -1.82 18.84 -8.86
C GLY A 191 -1.16 17.47 -8.79
N VAL A 192 -0.02 17.30 -9.47
CA VAL A 192 0.77 16.07 -9.44
C VAL A 192 1.36 15.81 -8.04
N ARG A 193 1.82 16.83 -7.32
CA ARG A 193 2.29 16.70 -5.92
C ARG A 193 1.17 16.28 -4.97
N ILE A 194 -0.04 16.78 -5.17
CA ILE A 194 -1.21 16.38 -4.37
C ILE A 194 -1.47 14.88 -4.56
N VAL A 195 -1.55 14.41 -5.82
CA VAL A 195 -1.74 12.99 -6.13
C VAL A 195 -0.61 12.14 -5.55
N HIS A 196 0.64 12.60 -5.68
CA HIS A 196 1.80 11.93 -5.09
C HIS A 196 1.65 11.74 -3.57
N ARG A 197 1.25 12.79 -2.86
CA ARG A 197 1.02 12.74 -1.41
C ARG A 197 -0.14 11.81 -1.05
N GLU A 198 -1.22 11.81 -1.82
CA GLU A 198 -2.37 10.92 -1.58
C GLU A 198 -2.00 9.45 -1.77
N ILE A 199 -1.16 9.13 -2.76
CA ILE A 199 -0.65 7.76 -2.96
C ILE A 199 0.19 7.32 -1.75
N HIS A 200 1.10 8.17 -1.27
CA HIS A 200 1.89 7.87 -0.07
C HIS A 200 1.00 7.70 1.18
N ALA A 201 -0.02 8.54 1.35
CA ALA A 201 -0.97 8.41 2.44
C ALA A 201 -1.75 7.08 2.37
N ALA A 202 -2.20 6.67 1.18
CA ALA A 202 -2.88 5.40 0.98
C ALA A 202 -1.97 4.18 1.26
N LEU A 203 -0.70 4.24 0.85
CA LEU A 203 0.29 3.21 1.18
C LEU A 203 0.51 3.11 2.70
N SER A 204 0.66 4.25 3.38
CA SER A 204 0.83 4.30 4.83
C SER A 204 -0.38 3.72 5.58
N GLN A 205 -1.61 4.02 5.13
CA GLN A 205 -2.83 3.42 5.68
C GLN A 205 -2.88 1.90 5.51
N ALA A 206 -2.29 1.37 4.44
CA ALA A 206 -2.12 -0.07 4.22
C ALA A 206 -0.92 -0.68 5.00
N GLY A 207 -0.28 0.12 5.87
CA GLY A 207 0.88 -0.25 6.68
C GLY A 207 2.21 -0.26 5.92
N ILE A 208 2.23 0.26 4.69
CA ILE A 208 3.40 0.27 3.82
C ILE A 208 4.14 1.58 4.00
N GLU A 209 5.41 1.48 4.38
CA GLU A 209 6.25 2.62 4.68
C GLU A 209 7.50 2.61 3.81
N ALA A 210 7.86 3.79 3.28
CA ALA A 210 9.17 4.03 2.73
C ALA A 210 10.18 4.15 3.89
N TYR A 211 11.39 3.63 3.70
CA TYR A 211 12.49 3.81 4.65
C TYR A 211 13.76 4.26 3.93
N ASP A 212 14.50 5.12 4.62
CA ASP A 212 15.79 5.66 4.20
C ASP A 212 16.85 5.20 5.19
N PRO A 213 17.63 4.16 4.87
CA PRO A 213 18.64 3.61 5.77
C PRO A 213 19.98 4.38 5.70
N THR A 214 20.00 5.65 5.28
CA THR A 214 21.22 6.44 5.25
C THR A 214 21.85 6.55 6.64
N GLY A 215 23.14 6.18 6.76
CA GLY A 215 23.87 6.15 8.02
C GLY A 215 23.69 4.86 8.84
N GLU A 216 22.78 3.97 8.44
CA GLU A 216 22.59 2.67 9.09
C GLU A 216 23.61 1.63 8.60
N PRO A 217 23.88 0.57 9.37
CA PRO A 217 24.66 -0.57 8.88
C PRO A 217 23.91 -1.29 7.76
N PHE A 218 24.65 -1.76 6.76
CA PHE A 218 24.11 -2.56 5.68
C PHE A 218 23.50 -3.88 6.20
N ASP A 219 22.29 -4.19 5.74
CA ASP A 219 21.56 -5.41 6.06
C ASP A 219 21.15 -6.07 4.74
N PRO A 220 21.69 -7.25 4.40
CA PRO A 220 21.34 -7.97 3.17
C PRO A 220 19.84 -8.29 3.02
N HIS A 221 19.06 -8.32 4.10
CA HIS A 221 17.63 -8.58 4.05
C HIS A 221 16.82 -7.37 3.61
N ALA A 222 17.26 -6.16 3.96
CA ALA A 222 16.58 -4.91 3.65
C ALA A 222 17.27 -4.10 2.55
N HIS A 223 18.55 -4.33 2.26
CA HIS A 223 19.36 -3.42 1.44
C HIS A 223 19.99 -4.13 0.24
N GLU A 224 19.96 -3.48 -0.92
CA GLU A 224 20.64 -3.89 -2.14
C GLU A 224 21.81 -2.93 -2.42
N ALA A 225 23.04 -3.38 -2.21
CA ALA A 225 24.22 -2.55 -2.45
C ALA A 225 24.50 -2.45 -3.96
N LEU A 226 24.42 -1.24 -4.52
CA LEU A 226 24.73 -0.97 -5.93
C LEU A 226 26.23 -0.83 -6.17
N THR A 227 26.91 -0.13 -5.27
CA THR A 227 28.34 0.12 -5.36
C THR A 227 28.92 0.37 -3.98
N GLN A 228 30.23 0.18 -3.87
CA GLN A 228 31.01 0.53 -2.69
C GLN A 228 31.82 1.80 -2.99
N GLN A 229 31.85 2.72 -2.04
CA GLN A 229 32.69 3.93 -2.12
C GLN A 229 33.65 3.97 -0.94
N PRO A 230 34.84 4.58 -1.10
CA PRO A 230 35.77 4.77 0.01
C PRO A 230 35.06 5.41 1.20
N ALA A 231 35.17 4.80 2.38
CA ALA A 231 34.60 5.34 3.60
C ALA A 231 35.12 6.77 3.86
N PRO A 232 34.24 7.78 4.05
CA PRO A 232 34.65 9.07 4.59
C PRO A 232 35.35 8.88 5.93
N GLU A 233 36.27 9.79 6.27
CA GLU A 233 37.03 9.70 7.51
C GLU A 233 36.08 9.67 8.72
N GLY A 234 36.17 8.61 9.54
CA GLY A 234 35.29 8.39 10.69
C GLY A 234 34.04 7.54 10.43
N THR A 235 33.76 7.15 9.19
CA THR A 235 32.63 6.26 8.87
C THR A 235 33.05 4.78 8.94
N PRO A 236 32.35 3.92 9.71
CA PRO A 236 32.63 2.50 9.73
C PRO A 236 32.44 1.83 8.35
N PRO A 237 33.26 0.82 7.99
CA PRO A 237 33.00 -0.01 6.83
C PRO A 237 31.63 -0.70 6.94
N GLY A 238 30.91 -0.82 5.83
CA GLY A 238 29.57 -1.40 5.80
C GLY A 238 28.44 -0.43 6.17
N THR A 239 28.73 0.84 6.45
CA THR A 239 27.70 1.87 6.64
C THR A 239 27.13 2.35 5.31
N ILE A 240 25.83 2.61 5.27
CA ILE A 240 25.14 3.15 4.09
C ILE A 240 25.44 4.64 3.97
N LEU A 241 26.05 5.03 2.86
CA LEU A 241 26.46 6.41 2.57
C LEU A 241 25.34 7.22 1.90
N ALA A 242 24.58 6.58 1.01
CA ALA A 242 23.49 7.22 0.30
C ALA A 242 22.49 6.18 -0.20
N VAL A 243 21.23 6.61 -0.31
CA VAL A 243 20.14 5.83 -0.90
C VAL A 243 19.86 6.36 -2.30
N PHE A 244 19.99 5.49 -3.31
CA PHE A 244 19.67 5.83 -4.70
C PHE A 244 18.19 5.60 -5.02
N GLN A 245 17.59 4.60 -4.37
CA GLN A 245 16.18 4.28 -4.51
C GLN A 245 15.65 3.84 -3.15
N ALA A 246 14.62 4.54 -2.65
CA ALA A 246 14.03 4.25 -1.36
C ALA A 246 13.51 2.81 -1.28
N GLY A 247 13.70 2.18 -0.12
CA GLY A 247 13.12 0.87 0.17
C GLY A 247 11.68 1.01 0.68
N TYR A 248 10.90 -0.05 0.55
CA TYR A 248 9.54 -0.10 1.09
C TYR A 248 9.35 -1.39 1.90
N ARG A 249 8.72 -1.27 3.07
CA ARG A 249 8.41 -2.39 3.97
C ARG A 249 6.98 -2.31 4.49
N ARG A 250 6.43 -3.43 4.95
CA ARG A 250 5.17 -3.49 5.67
C ARG A 250 5.35 -4.31 6.94
N GLY A 251 5.38 -3.64 8.10
CA GLY A 251 5.85 -4.27 9.33
C GLY A 251 7.26 -4.80 9.14
N ASP A 252 7.46 -6.09 9.40
CA ASP A 252 8.75 -6.76 9.25
C ASP A 252 9.02 -7.26 7.81
N ASP A 253 8.01 -7.23 6.93
CA ASP A 253 8.14 -7.75 5.56
C ASP A 253 8.71 -6.68 4.62
N VAL A 254 9.91 -6.93 4.09
CA VAL A 254 10.52 -6.07 3.05
C VAL A 254 9.80 -6.29 1.71
N LEU A 255 9.14 -5.26 1.21
CA LEU A 255 8.48 -5.29 -0.09
C LEU A 255 9.48 -5.09 -1.22
N ARG A 256 10.37 -4.11 -1.05
CA ARG A 256 11.47 -3.77 -1.93
C ARG A 256 12.66 -3.30 -1.11
N ALA A 257 13.83 -3.87 -1.37
CA ALA A 257 15.07 -3.45 -0.75
C ALA A 257 15.45 -2.03 -1.19
N ALA A 258 15.97 -1.23 -0.26
CA ALA A 258 16.55 0.07 -0.61
C ALA A 258 17.83 -0.15 -1.41
N LYS A 259 17.99 0.56 -2.52
CA LYS A 259 19.24 0.52 -3.29
C LYS A 259 20.21 1.54 -2.75
N VAL A 260 21.35 1.06 -2.29
CA VAL A 260 22.26 1.85 -1.46
C VAL A 260 23.69 1.85 -1.98
N VAL A 261 24.41 2.90 -1.61
CA VAL A 261 25.86 2.98 -1.71
C VAL A 261 26.44 2.68 -0.33
N VAL A 262 27.39 1.76 -0.25
CA VAL A 262 27.97 1.31 1.04
C VAL A 262 29.41 1.76 1.15
N ALA A 263 29.85 2.09 2.37
CA ALA A 263 31.25 2.33 2.68
C ALA A 263 32.05 1.03 2.54
N GLY A 264 33.01 1.03 1.61
CA GLY A 264 33.96 -0.08 1.36
C GLY A 264 35.25 0.05 2.15
#